data_AF-U1NSZ4-F1
#
_entry.id   AF-U1NSZ4-F1
#
_cell.length_a   1.000
_cell.length_b   1.000
_cell.length_c   1.000
_cell.angle_alpha   90.00
_cell.angle_beta   90.00
_cell.angle_gamma   90.00
#
_symmetry.space_group_name_H-M   'P 1'
#
loop_
_entity.id
_entity.type
_entity.pdbx_description
1 polymer ?
#
loop_
_entity_poly.entity_id
_entity_poly.type
_entity_poly.pdbx_seq_one_letter_code
_entity_poly.pdbx_strand_id
1 'polypeptide(L)'
;MPSGYTPDTEVLREQSTFEQLLDAMVDAGMAKQDAVAAANETQRECGVTLEAAAVLVASREGIDVATEASAVRAELAADSDE
;
A
#
# COMPACT_ATOMS: atom_id res chain seq x y z
N MET A 1 4.90 -3.56 31.60
CA MET A 1 4.17 -3.78 30.33
C MET A 1 4.17 -2.46 29.58
N PRO A 2 4.64 -2.37 28.32
CA PRO A 2 4.42 -1.18 27.55
C PRO A 2 2.98 -1.15 27.04
N SER A 3 2.47 0.06 27.07
CA SER A 3 1.10 0.53 26.98
C SER A 3 0.56 0.59 25.55
N GLY A 4 -0.71 0.19 25.38
CA GLY A 4 -1.65 0.94 24.53
C GLY A 4 -1.58 0.70 23.02
N TYR A 5 -1.35 -0.53 22.56
CA TYR A 5 -1.76 -0.89 21.20
C TYR A 5 -3.25 -1.26 21.25
N THR A 6 -4.11 -0.28 21.04
CA THR A 6 -5.51 -0.53 20.70
C THR A 6 -5.55 -0.54 19.18
N PRO A 7 -5.55 -1.70 18.49
CA PRO A 7 -5.91 -1.68 17.09
C PRO A 7 -7.34 -1.15 17.04
N ASP A 8 -7.56 0.00 16.40
CA ASP A 8 -8.89 0.49 16.11
C ASP A 8 -9.62 -0.61 15.34
N THR A 9 -10.53 -1.30 16.05
CA THR A 9 -11.39 -2.34 15.51
C THR A 9 -12.59 -1.68 14.83
N GLU A 10 -12.32 -0.84 13.84
CA GLU A 10 -13.14 -0.81 12.64
C GLU A 10 -12.29 -1.61 11.67
N VAL A 11 -12.72 -2.74 11.11
CA VAL A 11 -13.19 -2.74 9.73
C VAL A 11 -13.14 -4.20 9.26
N LEU A 12 -14.29 -4.85 9.13
CA LEU A 12 -14.47 -5.84 8.06
C LEU A 12 -14.86 -5.04 6.82
N ARG A 13 -13.91 -4.30 6.23
CA ARG A 13 -13.98 -3.86 4.83
C ARG A 13 -13.25 -4.94 4.04
N GLU A 14 -13.64 -5.09 2.79
CA GLU A 14 -12.78 -5.72 1.79
C GLU A 14 -11.33 -5.26 1.99
N GLN A 15 -10.35 -6.15 1.79
CA GLN A 15 -8.92 -5.83 1.96
C GLN A 15 -8.63 -4.47 1.37
N SER A 16 -7.96 -3.60 2.14
CA SER A 16 -7.57 -2.28 1.65
C SER A 16 -6.73 -2.41 0.38
N THR A 17 -6.73 -1.39 -0.48
CA THR A 17 -5.90 -1.38 -1.70
C THR A 17 -4.42 -1.65 -1.39
N PHE A 18 -3.94 -1.16 -0.23
CA PHE A 18 -2.60 -1.48 0.27
C PHE A 18 -2.42 -2.97 0.60
N GLU A 19 -3.37 -3.61 1.28
CA GLU A 19 -3.29 -5.04 1.60
C GLU A 19 -3.30 -5.91 0.34
N GLN A 20 -4.09 -5.55 -0.68
CA GLN A 20 -4.09 -6.25 -1.97
C GLN A 20 -2.73 -6.15 -2.67
N LEU A 21 -2.13 -4.96 -2.69
CA LEU A 21 -0.78 -4.75 -3.22
C LEU A 21 0.28 -5.51 -2.41
N LEU A 22 0.13 -5.55 -1.09
CA LEU A 22 1.03 -6.27 -0.20
C LEU A 22 0.97 -7.78 -0.41
N ASP A 23 -0.23 -8.33 -0.58
CA ASP A 23 -0.42 -9.74 -0.89
C ASP A 23 0.16 -10.07 -2.27
N ALA A 24 -0.04 -9.22 -3.29
CA ALA A 24 0.60 -9.40 -4.60
C ALA A 24 2.15 -9.40 -4.52
N MET A 25 2.73 -8.54 -3.68
CA MET A 25 4.18 -8.53 -3.43
C MET A 25 4.66 -9.80 -2.72
N VAL A 26 3.91 -10.29 -1.74
CA VAL A 26 4.23 -11.53 -1.02
C VAL A 26 4.09 -12.75 -1.93
N ASP A 27 3.06 -12.80 -2.75
CA ASP A 27 2.83 -13.87 -3.74
C ASP A 27 3.93 -13.89 -4.82
N ALA A 28 4.51 -12.73 -5.15
CA ALA A 28 5.68 -12.61 -6.01
C ALA A 28 7.00 -13.04 -5.32
N GLY A 29 6.96 -13.41 -4.04
CA GLY A 29 8.10 -13.94 -3.28
C GLY A 29 8.81 -12.93 -2.38
N MET A 30 8.27 -11.71 -2.26
CA MET A 30 8.84 -10.70 -1.36
C MET A 30 8.46 -11.01 0.09
N ALA A 31 9.40 -10.84 1.02
CA ALA A 31 9.03 -10.94 2.43
C ALA A 31 8.08 -9.80 2.81
N LYS A 32 7.00 -10.11 3.51
CA LYS A 32 6.00 -9.11 3.94
C LYS A 32 6.63 -7.89 4.63
N GLN A 33 7.63 -8.12 5.50
CA GLN A 33 8.32 -7.04 6.21
C GLN A 33 9.13 -6.14 5.26
N ASP A 34 9.78 -6.73 4.24
CA ASP A 34 10.56 -5.98 3.25
C ASP A 34 9.64 -5.17 2.33
N ALA A 35 8.52 -5.74 1.90
CA ALA A 35 7.50 -5.04 1.11
C ALA A 35 6.93 -3.83 1.86
N VAL A 36 6.58 -4.02 3.15
CA VAL A 36 6.10 -2.92 4.02
C VAL A 36 7.19 -1.86 4.23
N ALA A 37 8.44 -2.27 4.44
CA ALA A 37 9.55 -1.34 4.62
C ALA A 37 9.80 -0.51 3.35
N ALA A 38 9.82 -1.16 2.18
CA ALA A 38 10.02 -0.52 0.89
C ALA A 38 8.90 0.46 0.54
N ALA A 39 7.64 0.11 0.80
CA ALA A 39 6.50 0.99 0.60
C ALA A 39 6.59 2.22 1.52
N ASN A 40 6.87 2.02 2.81
CA ASN A 40 7.01 3.13 3.76
C ASN A 40 8.18 4.06 3.43
N GLU A 41 9.31 3.53 2.96
CA GLU A 41 10.44 4.36 2.50
C GLU A 41 10.05 5.16 1.27
N THR A 42 9.49 4.49 0.26
CA THR A 42 9.03 5.15 -0.98
C THR A 42 8.00 6.24 -0.70
N GLN A 43 7.08 5.99 0.24
CA GLN A 43 6.09 6.97 0.68
C GLN A 43 6.76 8.24 1.21
N ARG A 44 7.76 8.10 2.09
CA ARG A 44 8.51 9.22 2.67
C ARG A 44 9.34 9.96 1.63
N GLU A 45 10.06 9.22 0.79
CA GLU A 45 10.95 9.79 -0.23
C GLU A 45 10.17 10.58 -1.30
N CYS A 46 9.01 10.08 -1.70
CA CYS A 46 8.21 10.68 -2.76
C CYS A 46 7.11 11.61 -2.24
N GLY A 47 6.79 11.58 -0.94
CA GLY A 47 5.73 12.39 -0.35
C GLY A 47 4.34 12.02 -0.86
N VAL A 48 4.09 10.73 -1.10
CA VAL A 48 2.82 10.20 -1.66
C VAL A 48 2.04 9.42 -0.61
N THR A 49 0.85 8.91 -0.96
CA THR A 49 0.09 7.98 -0.10
C THR A 49 0.78 6.62 -0.01
N LEU A 50 0.45 5.83 1.01
CA LEU A 50 1.04 4.51 1.21
C LEU A 50 0.70 3.56 0.04
N GLU A 51 -0.52 3.65 -0.46
CA GLU A 51 -1.02 2.87 -1.59
C GLU A 51 -0.27 3.23 -2.88
N ALA A 52 -0.06 4.53 -3.14
CA ALA A 52 0.72 4.99 -4.27
C ALA A 52 2.18 4.53 -4.19
N ALA A 53 2.77 4.58 -2.99
CA ALA A 53 4.10 4.05 -2.75
C ALA A 53 4.18 2.53 -3.00
N ALA A 54 3.19 1.77 -2.55
CA ALA A 54 3.12 0.33 -2.78
C ALA A 54 3.00 -0.02 -4.28
N VAL A 55 2.20 0.74 -5.05
CA VAL A 55 2.14 0.60 -6.52
C VAL A 55 3.51 0.83 -7.16
N LEU A 56 4.26 1.84 -6.72
CA LEU A 56 5.59 2.14 -7.24
C LEU A 56 6.60 1.03 -6.92
N VAL A 57 6.57 0.47 -5.70
CA VAL A 57 7.41 -0.67 -5.32
C VAL A 57 7.07 -1.88 -6.18
N ALA A 58 5.79 -2.27 -6.24
CA ALA A 58 5.35 -3.41 -7.04
C ALA A 58 5.72 -3.26 -8.53
N SER A 59 5.57 -2.05 -9.09
CA SER A 59 5.96 -1.74 -10.47
C SER A 59 7.48 -1.86 -10.70
N ARG A 60 8.32 -1.44 -9.73
CA ARG A 60 9.78 -1.57 -9.80
C ARG A 60 10.24 -3.03 -9.75
N GLU A 61 9.52 -3.85 -9.01
CA GLU A 61 9.76 -5.29 -8.88
C GLU A 61 9.16 -6.12 -10.03
N GLY A 62 8.49 -5.46 -10.99
CA GLY A 62 7.91 -6.10 -12.17
C GLY A 62 6.62 -6.89 -11.91
N ILE A 63 5.91 -6.56 -10.83
CA ILE A 63 4.65 -7.19 -10.44
C ILE A 63 3.49 -6.48 -11.14
N ASP A 64 2.58 -7.24 -11.75
CA ASP A 64 1.40 -6.68 -12.42
C ASP A 64 0.34 -6.27 -11.39
N VAL A 65 0.25 -4.96 -11.17
CA VAL A 65 -0.69 -4.31 -10.25
C VAL A 65 -1.55 -3.26 -10.97
N ALA A 66 -1.85 -3.50 -12.26
CA ALA A 66 -2.52 -2.51 -13.11
C ALA A 66 -3.92 -2.10 -12.59
N THR A 67 -4.63 -3.05 -11.97
CA THR A 67 -5.97 -2.82 -11.41
C THR A 67 -5.91 -1.90 -10.19
N GLU A 68 -5.04 -2.22 -9.24
CA GLU A 68 -4.81 -1.50 -8.00
C GLU A 68 -4.24 -0.11 -8.32
N ALA A 69 -3.28 -0.02 -9.25
CA ALA A 69 -2.76 1.26 -9.74
C ALA A 69 -3.83 2.14 -10.37
N SER A 70 -4.87 1.56 -10.99
CA SER A 70 -6.01 2.32 -11.49
C SER A 70 -6.88 2.85 -10.35
N ALA A 71 -7.14 2.04 -9.32
CA ALA A 71 -7.91 2.44 -8.15
C ALA A 71 -7.22 3.60 -7.40
N VAL A 72 -5.92 3.45 -7.09
CA VAL A 72 -5.13 4.47 -6.39
C VAL A 72 -5.10 5.79 -7.18
N ARG A 73 -4.99 5.75 -8.50
CA ARG A 73 -5.03 6.97 -9.32
C ARG A 73 -6.39 7.67 -9.26
N ALA A 74 -7.48 6.92 -9.21
CA ALA A 74 -8.81 7.49 -9.09
C ALA A 74 -9.01 8.17 -7.72
N GLU A 75 -8.51 7.55 -6.64
CA GLU A 75 -8.52 8.11 -5.29
C GLU A 75 -7.70 9.41 -5.21
N LEU A 76 -6.47 9.40 -5.72
CA LEU A 76 -5.62 10.61 -5.76
C LEU A 76 -6.22 11.76 -6.57
N ALA A 77 -6.93 11.44 -7.66
CA ALA A 77 -7.62 12.45 -8.44
C ALA A 77 -8.79 13.07 -7.66
N ALA A 78 -9.58 12.23 -6.97
CA ALA A 78 -10.68 12.68 -6.14
C ALA A 78 -10.23 13.59 -4.99
N ASP A 79 -9.10 13.29 -4.35
CA ASP A 79 -8.52 14.13 -3.28
C ASP A 79 -7.95 15.46 -3.79
N SER A 80 -7.61 15.56 -5.07
CA SER A 80 -7.01 16.79 -5.66
C SER A 80 -8.06 17.81 -6.12
N ASP A 81 -9.32 17.40 -6.23
CA ASP A 81 -10.46 18.23 -6.66
C ASP A 81 -11.18 18.95 -5.49
N GLU A 82 -10.69 18.79 -4.25
CA GLU A 82 -11.25 19.41 -3.02
C GLU A 82 -10.54 20.70 -2.57
#